data_AF-A0A438M263-F1
#
_entry.id   AF-A0A438M263-F1
#
_cell.length_a   1.000
_cell.length_b   1.000
_cell.length_c   1.000
_cell.angle_alpha   90.00
_cell.angle_beta   90.00
_cell.angle_gamma   90.00
#
_symmetry.space_group_name_H-M   'P 1'
#
loop_
_entity.id
_entity.type
_entity.pdbx_description
1 polymer ?
#
loop_
_entity_poly.entity_id
_entity_poly.type
_entity_poly.pdbx_seq_one_letter_code
_entity_poly.pdbx_strand_id
1 'polypeptide(L)'
;MDSFPLTRKLVVAAHAGLAAALVGAAALHLGWAKQVDTVRNVFSDYALSDGADQVFAGTVACLSMGSTALVAGLVRSRLPVGAPAIVLLGAWCGGLFIAAVFRTDPPGVPSIGGLVHRYAAGGAVAALPAATLLIARRLGRRPGWQTMARSLRRTSWASVAGCLAFMCAHLCATAPDPTPAVQEIGAWLGLAERVTLALEMSLLFMLAGVVLASREGR
;
A
#
# COMPACT_ATOMS: atom_id res chain seq x y z
N MET A 1 -3.84 20.94 26.16
CA MET A 1 -3.55 21.44 24.79
C MET A 1 -4.38 20.67 23.79
N ASP A 2 -5.30 21.34 23.12
CA ASP A 2 -6.25 20.70 22.20
C ASP A 2 -5.54 20.19 20.95
N SER A 3 -5.30 18.88 20.89
CA SER A 3 -4.82 18.17 19.71
C SER A 3 -5.88 18.07 18.60
N PHE A 4 -7.10 18.56 18.85
CA PHE A 4 -8.27 18.47 18.00
C PHE A 4 -8.12 19.06 16.58
N PRO A 5 -7.68 20.33 16.40
CA PRO A 5 -7.52 20.90 15.06
C PRO A 5 -6.44 20.16 14.26
N LEU A 6 -5.38 19.70 14.94
CA LEU A 6 -4.27 19.01 14.28
C LEU A 6 -4.68 17.63 13.75
N THR A 7 -5.36 16.80 14.55
CA THR A 7 -5.84 15.48 14.07
C THR A 7 -6.82 15.63 12.90
N ARG A 8 -7.62 16.70 12.85
CA ARG A 8 -8.56 16.93 11.72
C ARG A 8 -7.78 17.24 10.45
N LYS A 9 -6.82 18.16 10.55
CA LYS A 9 -5.93 18.52 9.44
C LYS A 9 -5.16 17.29 8.92
N LEU A 10 -4.67 16.43 9.81
CA LEU A 10 -3.97 15.20 9.44
C LEU A 10 -4.86 14.22 8.66
N VAL A 11 -6.11 14.02 9.07
CA VAL A 11 -7.02 13.12 8.34
C VAL A 11 -7.44 13.71 6.98
N VAL A 12 -7.66 15.01 6.91
CA VAL A 12 -7.94 15.68 5.62
C VAL A 12 -6.73 15.55 4.70
N ALA A 13 -5.52 15.80 5.20
CA ALA A 13 -4.28 15.61 4.45
C ALA A 13 -4.09 14.15 4.01
N ALA A 14 -4.43 13.17 4.86
CA ALA A 14 -4.42 11.76 4.51
C ALA A 14 -5.36 11.47 3.34
N HIS A 15 -6.63 11.85 3.44
CA HIS A 15 -7.60 11.63 2.34
C HIS A 15 -7.16 12.32 1.05
N ALA A 16 -6.68 13.57 1.13
CA ALA A 16 -6.21 14.30 -0.04
C ALA A 16 -5.02 13.59 -0.71
N GLY A 17 -4.02 13.16 0.07
CA GLY A 17 -2.86 12.43 -0.44
C GLY A 17 -3.23 11.07 -1.06
N LEU A 18 -4.08 10.30 -0.38
CA LEU A 18 -4.54 9.00 -0.87
C LEU A 18 -5.40 9.14 -2.14
N ALA A 19 -6.30 10.13 -2.19
CA ALA A 19 -7.11 10.42 -3.37
C ALA A 19 -6.25 10.91 -4.54
N ALA A 20 -5.27 11.77 -4.30
CA ALA A 20 -4.33 12.22 -5.32
C ALA A 20 -3.50 11.04 -5.86
N ALA A 21 -3.07 10.11 -5.01
CA ALA A 21 -2.39 8.89 -5.43
C ALA A 21 -3.30 7.99 -6.29
N LEU A 22 -4.58 7.83 -5.93
CA LEU A 22 -5.55 7.11 -6.76
C LEU A 22 -5.74 7.74 -8.14
N VAL A 23 -5.86 9.07 -8.19
CA VAL A 23 -5.98 9.81 -9.45
C VAL A 23 -4.72 9.65 -10.29
N GLY A 24 -3.54 9.76 -9.69
CA GLY A 24 -2.26 9.55 -10.36
C GLY A 24 -2.11 8.12 -10.91
N ALA A 25 -2.47 7.11 -10.14
CA ALA A 25 -2.49 5.71 -10.59
C ALA A 25 -3.45 5.49 -11.76
N ALA A 26 -4.66 6.08 -11.71
CA ALA A 26 -5.61 6.02 -12.82
C ALA A 26 -5.06 6.74 -14.07
N ALA A 27 -4.43 7.90 -13.90
CA ALA A 27 -3.81 8.65 -14.99
C ALA A 27 -2.67 7.84 -15.64
N LEU A 28 -1.84 7.14 -14.87
CA LEU A 28 -0.81 6.23 -15.40
C LEU A 28 -1.41 5.09 -16.21
N HIS A 29 -2.43 4.42 -15.66
CA HIS A 29 -3.11 3.32 -16.33
C HIS A 29 -3.75 3.74 -17.66
N LEU A 30 -4.32 4.95 -17.73
CA LEU A 30 -4.98 5.45 -18.94
C LEU A 30 -3.99 6.06 -19.94
N GLY A 31 -3.03 6.84 -19.46
CA GLY A 31 -2.08 7.59 -20.29
C GLY A 31 -0.97 6.73 -20.89
N TRP A 32 -0.57 5.66 -20.20
CA TRP A 32 0.54 4.79 -20.59
C TRP A 32 0.13 3.33 -20.77
N ALA A 33 -1.16 3.06 -21.03
CA ALA A 33 -1.70 1.71 -21.28
C ALA A 33 -0.97 0.94 -22.40
N LYS A 34 -0.37 1.66 -23.37
CA LYS A 34 0.38 1.06 -24.49
C LYS A 34 1.85 0.74 -24.15
N GLN A 35 2.39 1.33 -23.08
CA GLN A 35 3.78 1.16 -22.68
C GLN A 35 3.93 0.13 -21.55
N VAL A 36 2.90 0.00 -20.70
CA VAL A 36 2.91 -0.93 -19.56
C VAL A 36 1.69 -1.83 -19.64
N ASP A 37 1.92 -3.14 -19.82
CA ASP A 37 0.85 -4.14 -19.75
C ASP A 37 0.43 -4.33 -18.29
N THR A 38 -0.77 -3.88 -17.94
CA THR A 38 -1.24 -3.92 -16.55
C THR A 38 -1.45 -5.33 -15.97
N VAL A 39 -1.45 -6.36 -16.81
CA VAL A 39 -1.57 -7.75 -16.38
C VAL A 39 -0.19 -8.34 -16.09
N ARG A 40 0.80 -8.01 -16.91
CA ARG A 40 2.14 -8.62 -16.86
C ARG A 40 3.15 -7.79 -16.08
N ASN A 41 3.10 -6.46 -16.23
CA ASN A 41 4.07 -5.52 -15.68
C ASN A 41 3.63 -4.98 -14.33
N VAL A 42 4.60 -4.83 -13.42
CA VAL A 42 4.36 -4.23 -12.11
C VAL A 42 4.15 -2.72 -12.23
N PHE A 43 3.51 -2.13 -11.22
CA PHE A 43 3.17 -0.71 -11.16
C PHE A 43 4.43 0.17 -11.13
N SER A 44 5.54 -0.33 -10.56
CA SER A 44 6.82 0.38 -10.59
C SER A 44 7.43 0.49 -11.99
N ASP A 45 6.99 -0.30 -12.98
CA ASP A 45 7.49 -0.21 -14.36
C ASP A 45 7.11 1.12 -15.04
N TYR A 46 6.10 1.85 -14.54
CA TYR A 46 5.83 3.22 -14.98
C TYR A 46 7.00 4.16 -14.71
N ALA A 47 7.87 3.88 -13.73
CA ALA A 47 9.08 4.67 -13.46
C ALA A 47 10.14 4.56 -14.58
N LEU A 48 9.99 3.56 -15.45
CA LEU A 48 10.89 3.27 -16.57
C LEU A 48 10.29 3.70 -17.92
N SER A 49 9.04 4.16 -17.94
CA SER A 49 8.31 4.52 -19.15
C SER A 49 8.48 6.00 -19.48
N ASP A 50 8.71 6.32 -20.75
CA ASP A 50 8.97 7.70 -21.20
C ASP A 50 7.76 8.60 -20.91
N GLY A 51 8.00 9.65 -20.12
CA GLY A 51 7.00 10.65 -19.71
C GLY A 51 6.09 10.21 -18.55
N ALA A 52 6.08 8.93 -18.16
CA ALA A 52 5.30 8.44 -17.03
C ALA A 52 6.02 8.62 -15.69
N ASP A 53 7.35 8.69 -15.72
CA ASP A 53 8.24 8.75 -14.57
C ASP A 53 7.86 9.87 -13.58
N GLN A 54 7.55 11.06 -14.08
CA GLN A 54 7.15 12.20 -13.24
C GLN A 54 5.77 11.97 -12.58
N VAL A 55 4.82 11.41 -13.33
CA VAL A 55 3.47 11.11 -12.81
C VAL A 55 3.55 9.98 -11.78
N PHE A 56 4.39 8.97 -12.02
CA PHE A 56 4.69 7.90 -11.08
C PHE A 56 5.32 8.45 -9.79
N ALA A 57 6.37 9.26 -9.90
CA ALA A 57 7.02 9.87 -8.74
C ALA A 57 6.04 10.72 -7.91
N GLY A 58 5.21 11.53 -8.56
CA GLY A 58 4.15 12.31 -7.91
C GLY A 58 3.12 11.42 -7.22
N THR A 59 2.70 10.33 -7.86
CA THR A 59 1.75 9.35 -7.31
C THR A 59 2.29 8.71 -6.03
N VAL A 60 3.54 8.24 -6.05
CA VAL A 60 4.20 7.62 -4.89
C VAL A 60 4.42 8.66 -3.78
N ALA A 61 4.78 9.90 -4.11
CA ALA A 61 4.92 10.98 -3.14
C ALA A 61 3.59 11.28 -2.43
N CYS A 62 2.49 11.40 -3.18
CA CYS A 62 1.15 11.59 -2.62
C CYS A 62 0.73 10.43 -1.70
N LEU A 63 0.98 9.18 -2.11
CA LEU A 63 0.70 7.99 -1.31
C LEU A 63 1.50 7.99 0.00
N SER A 64 2.80 8.30 -0.08
CA SER A 64 3.71 8.33 1.06
C SER A 64 3.34 9.43 2.06
N MET A 65 3.08 10.65 1.59
CA MET A 65 2.64 11.77 2.42
C MET A 65 1.27 11.50 3.04
N GLY A 66 0.31 11.00 2.26
CA GLY A 66 -1.03 10.64 2.75
C GLY A 66 -0.98 9.55 3.81
N SER A 67 -0.17 8.53 3.61
CA SER A 67 0.07 7.45 4.58
C SER A 67 0.71 7.97 5.86
N THR A 68 1.71 8.84 5.76
CA THR A 68 2.39 9.42 6.93
C THR A 68 1.43 10.31 7.74
N ALA A 69 0.61 11.11 7.07
CA ALA A 69 -0.44 11.91 7.71
C ALA A 69 -1.48 11.02 8.42
N LEU A 70 -1.87 9.90 7.80
CA LEU A 70 -2.77 8.90 8.40
C LEU A 70 -2.17 8.30 9.68
N VAL A 71 -0.92 7.84 9.63
CA VAL A 71 -0.23 7.25 10.78
C VAL A 71 -0.10 8.27 11.91
N ALA A 72 0.26 9.51 11.60
CA ALA A 72 0.28 10.60 12.57
C ALA A 72 -1.10 10.87 13.19
N GLY A 73 -2.17 10.77 12.38
CA GLY A 73 -3.56 10.86 12.84
C GLY A 73 -3.95 9.72 13.79
N LEU A 74 -3.58 8.48 13.46
CA LEU A 74 -3.79 7.28 14.29
C LEU A 74 -3.06 7.36 15.64
N VAL A 75 -1.81 7.81 15.66
CA VAL A 75 -1.04 8.01 16.90
C VAL A 75 -1.70 9.07 17.79
N ARG A 76 -2.31 10.10 17.18
CA ARG A 76 -2.95 11.21 17.90
C ARG A 76 -4.41 10.96 18.29
N SER A 77 -5.07 9.93 17.77
CA SER A 77 -6.53 9.72 17.93
C SER A 77 -6.94 9.05 19.24
N ARG A 78 -6.01 8.78 20.17
CA ARG A 78 -6.23 8.00 21.41
C ARG A 78 -6.87 6.62 21.17
N LEU A 79 -6.82 6.13 19.94
CA LEU A 79 -7.27 4.78 19.59
C LEU A 79 -6.30 3.73 20.14
N PRO A 80 -6.76 2.50 20.43
CA PRO A 80 -5.93 1.47 21.00
C PRO A 80 -5.20 0.75 19.85
N VAL A 81 -4.31 1.45 19.16
CA VAL A 81 -3.56 0.91 17.99
C VAL A 81 -2.49 -0.08 18.47
N GLY A 82 -1.73 0.29 19.51
CA GLY A 82 -0.66 -0.51 20.09
C GLY A 82 0.68 -0.39 19.38
N ALA A 83 1.77 -0.51 20.15
CA ALA A 83 3.13 -0.34 19.63
C ALA A 83 3.46 -1.25 18.42
N PRO A 84 3.11 -2.55 18.39
CA PRO A 84 3.43 -3.39 17.23
C PRO A 84 2.76 -2.92 15.93
N ALA A 85 1.51 -2.44 16.00
CA ALA A 85 0.83 -1.90 14.82
C ALA A 85 1.47 -0.58 14.35
N ILE A 86 1.92 0.28 15.28
CA ILE A 86 2.65 1.51 14.93
C ILE A 86 4.00 1.19 14.26
N VAL A 87 4.73 0.20 14.75
CA VAL A 87 5.99 -0.24 14.12
C VAL A 87 5.76 -0.73 12.69
N LEU A 88 4.73 -1.55 12.47
CA LEU A 88 4.39 -2.04 11.13
C LEU A 88 3.91 -0.91 10.19
N LEU A 89 3.14 0.05 10.70
CA LEU A 89 2.78 1.25 9.94
C LEU A 89 4.00 2.13 9.62
N GLY A 90 4.97 2.19 10.54
CA GLY A 90 6.27 2.81 10.29
C GLY A 90 7.05 2.08 9.19
N ALA A 91 7.04 0.74 9.19
CA ALA A 91 7.65 -0.08 8.14
C ALA A 91 6.95 0.12 6.78
N TRP A 92 5.62 0.28 6.75
CA TRP A 92 4.88 0.68 5.56
C TRP A 92 5.39 2.02 5.00
N CYS A 93 5.39 3.09 5.81
CA CYS A 93 5.83 4.40 5.36
C CYS A 93 7.33 4.43 4.99
N GLY A 94 8.17 3.78 5.80
CA GLY A 94 9.61 3.69 5.56
C GLY A 94 9.93 2.89 4.29
N GLY A 95 9.24 1.77 4.07
CA GLY A 95 9.40 0.96 2.86
C GLY A 95 8.96 1.69 1.61
N LEU A 96 7.86 2.45 1.64
CA LEU A 96 7.46 3.34 0.54
C LEU A 96 8.53 4.40 0.24
N PHE A 97 9.08 5.03 1.28
CA PHE A 97 10.14 6.03 1.11
C PHE A 97 11.41 5.42 0.51
N ILE A 98 11.86 4.28 1.02
CA ILE A 98 13.03 3.57 0.50
C ILE A 98 12.78 3.16 -0.96
N ALA A 99 11.63 2.55 -1.28
CA ALA A 99 11.29 2.19 -2.65
C ALA A 99 11.19 3.40 -3.59
N ALA A 100 10.84 4.59 -3.10
CA ALA A 100 10.85 5.81 -3.91
C ALA A 100 12.27 6.33 -4.19
N VAL A 101 13.19 6.18 -3.24
CA VAL A 101 14.58 6.65 -3.38
C VAL A 101 15.41 5.71 -4.26
N PHE A 102 15.23 4.40 -4.09
CA PHE A 102 15.94 3.40 -4.87
C PHE A 102 15.15 3.05 -6.12
N ARG A 103 15.73 3.29 -7.30
CA ARG A 103 15.07 3.07 -8.58
C ARG A 103 14.85 1.56 -8.81
N THR A 104 13.71 1.22 -9.42
CA THR A 104 13.49 -0.14 -9.92
C THR A 104 14.38 -0.39 -11.13
N ASP A 105 14.76 -1.65 -11.36
CA ASP A 105 15.53 -2.06 -12.53
C ASP A 105 14.61 -2.45 -13.69
N PRO A 106 15.06 -2.29 -14.95
CA PRO A 106 14.47 -2.99 -16.09
C PRO A 106 14.52 -4.52 -15.91
N PRO A 107 13.72 -5.29 -16.67
CA PRO A 107 13.79 -6.75 -16.66
C PRO A 107 15.22 -7.25 -16.93
N GLY A 108 15.72 -8.16 -16.10
CA GLY A 108 17.07 -8.73 -16.22
C GLY A 108 17.75 -8.98 -14.88
N VAL A 109 19.08 -8.90 -14.87
CA VAL A 109 19.89 -9.07 -13.65
C VAL A 109 19.70 -7.85 -12.74
N PRO A 110 19.25 -8.04 -11.48
CA PRO A 110 18.97 -6.91 -10.61
C PRO A 110 20.26 -6.28 -10.09
N SER A 111 20.27 -4.95 -10.05
CA SER A 111 21.24 -4.14 -9.34
C SER A 111 20.99 -4.18 -7.83
N ILE A 112 21.96 -3.74 -7.03
CA ILE A 112 21.75 -3.57 -5.58
C ILE A 112 20.58 -2.59 -5.32
N GLY A 113 20.46 -1.54 -6.14
CA GLY A 113 19.36 -0.57 -6.03
C GLY A 113 18.00 -1.19 -6.27
N GLY A 114 17.82 -1.97 -7.34
CA GLY A 114 16.56 -2.64 -7.61
C GLY A 114 16.23 -3.74 -6.60
N LEU A 115 17.24 -4.42 -6.04
CA LEU A 115 17.02 -5.33 -4.91
C LEU A 115 16.47 -4.58 -3.69
N VAL A 116 17.06 -3.43 -3.32
CA VAL A 116 16.58 -2.61 -2.21
C VAL A 116 15.16 -2.12 -2.47
N HIS A 117 14.88 -1.60 -3.68
CA HIS A 117 13.53 -1.19 -4.09
C HIS A 117 12.52 -2.33 -3.88
N ARG A 118 12.81 -3.50 -4.45
CA ARG A 118 11.93 -4.66 -4.44
C ARG A 118 11.61 -5.14 -3.02
N TYR A 119 12.62 -5.30 -2.18
CA TYR A 119 12.42 -5.78 -0.81
C TYR A 119 11.76 -4.73 0.09
N ALA A 120 12.05 -3.45 -0.12
CA ALA A 120 11.38 -2.36 0.59
C ALA A 120 9.89 -2.27 0.23
N ALA A 121 9.56 -2.34 -1.06
CA ALA A 121 8.18 -2.33 -1.55
C ALA A 121 7.40 -3.56 -1.05
N GLY A 122 7.97 -4.76 -1.21
CA GLY A 122 7.35 -6.00 -0.72
C GLY A 122 7.16 -6.01 0.80
N GLY A 123 8.16 -5.53 1.55
CA GLY A 123 8.08 -5.39 3.00
C GLY A 123 7.01 -4.40 3.45
N ALA A 124 6.88 -3.26 2.76
CA ALA A 124 5.81 -2.30 3.02
C ALA A 124 4.44 -2.96 2.83
N VAL A 125 4.19 -3.52 1.64
CA VAL A 125 2.92 -4.16 1.27
C VAL A 125 2.55 -5.30 2.24
N ALA A 126 3.51 -6.05 2.77
CA ALA A 126 3.25 -7.05 3.81
C ALA A 126 2.92 -6.45 5.19
N ALA A 127 3.50 -5.29 5.54
CA ALA A 127 3.37 -4.70 6.87
C ALA A 127 1.99 -4.07 7.12
N LEU A 128 1.39 -3.43 6.12
CA LEU A 128 0.11 -2.72 6.25
C LEU A 128 -1.08 -3.63 6.63
N PRO A 129 -1.31 -4.81 6.01
CA PRO A 129 -2.42 -5.67 6.41
C PRO A 129 -2.15 -6.34 7.76
N ALA A 130 -0.88 -6.63 8.09
CA ALA A 130 -0.51 -7.11 9.43
C ALA A 130 -0.82 -6.06 10.51
N ALA A 131 -0.46 -4.79 10.28
CA ALA A 131 -0.79 -3.68 11.18
C ALA A 131 -2.31 -3.56 11.36
N THR A 132 -3.04 -3.63 10.25
CA THR A 132 -4.49 -3.46 10.24
C THR A 132 -5.22 -4.62 10.94
N LEU A 133 -4.73 -5.85 10.84
CA LEU A 133 -5.24 -6.98 11.64
C LEU A 133 -5.07 -6.75 13.15
N LEU A 134 -3.93 -6.21 13.58
CA LEU A 134 -3.70 -5.89 14.99
C LEU A 134 -4.64 -4.78 15.48
N ILE A 135 -4.84 -3.75 14.67
CA ILE A 135 -5.80 -2.66 14.94
C ILE A 135 -7.22 -3.22 15.02
N ALA A 136 -7.64 -4.02 14.04
CA ALA A 136 -8.96 -4.63 13.99
C ALA A 136 -9.24 -5.51 15.21
N ARG A 137 -8.26 -6.29 15.67
CA ARG A 137 -8.40 -7.11 16.90
C ARG A 137 -8.66 -6.26 18.13
N ARG A 138 -7.96 -5.13 18.29
CA ARG A 138 -8.13 -4.23 19.45
C ARG A 138 -9.43 -3.44 19.37
N LEU A 139 -9.77 -2.93 18.19
CA LEU A 139 -11.04 -2.23 17.95
C LEU A 139 -12.25 -3.14 18.16
N GLY A 140 -12.18 -4.41 17.75
CA GLY A 140 -13.29 -5.35 17.91
C GLY A 140 -13.68 -5.65 19.36
N ARG A 141 -12.81 -5.34 20.33
CA ARG A 141 -13.09 -5.45 21.77
C ARG A 141 -13.84 -4.23 22.32
N ARG A 142 -13.97 -3.14 21.54
CA ARG A 142 -14.69 -1.94 21.95
C ARG A 142 -16.17 -2.04 21.54
N PRO A 143 -17.11 -1.71 22.44
CA PRO A 143 -18.52 -1.55 22.08
C PRO A 143 -18.67 -0.55 20.92
N GLY A 144 -19.54 -0.85 19.94
CA GLY A 144 -19.81 0.03 18.79
C GLY A 144 -18.84 -0.13 17.60
N TRP A 145 -17.70 -0.81 17.77
CA TRP A 145 -16.66 -0.93 16.74
C TRP A 145 -16.63 -2.27 16.01
N GLN A 146 -17.53 -3.21 16.35
CA GLN A 146 -17.47 -4.59 15.87
C GLN A 146 -17.61 -4.71 14.36
N THR A 147 -18.49 -3.91 13.75
CA THR A 147 -18.69 -3.92 12.28
C THR A 147 -17.45 -3.41 11.55
N MET A 148 -16.90 -2.28 11.97
CA MET A 148 -15.67 -1.71 11.39
C MET A 148 -14.49 -2.67 11.56
N ALA A 149 -14.32 -3.24 12.75
CA ALA A 149 -13.29 -4.24 13.02
C ALA A 149 -13.43 -5.50 12.16
N ARG A 150 -14.67 -5.94 11.85
CA ARG A 150 -14.93 -7.07 10.95
C ARG A 150 -14.56 -6.73 9.50
N SER A 151 -14.90 -5.54 9.02
CA SER A 151 -14.53 -5.08 7.68
C SER A 151 -13.01 -4.98 7.53
N LEU A 152 -12.33 -4.30 8.45
CA LEU A 152 -10.86 -4.24 8.47
C LEU A 152 -10.25 -5.64 8.44
N ARG A 153 -10.71 -6.56 9.30
CA ARG A 153 -10.19 -7.93 9.34
C ARG A 153 -10.39 -8.69 8.03
N ARG A 154 -11.57 -8.57 7.40
CA ARG A 154 -11.87 -9.24 6.12
C ARG A 154 -10.98 -8.70 5.01
N THR A 155 -10.90 -7.39 4.87
CA THR A 155 -10.06 -6.77 3.85
C THR A 155 -8.59 -7.03 4.10
N SER A 156 -8.12 -7.06 5.36
CA SER A 156 -6.72 -7.39 5.65
C SER A 156 -6.38 -8.84 5.29
N TRP A 157 -7.28 -9.79 5.54
CA TRP A 157 -7.06 -11.17 5.10
C TRP A 157 -7.09 -11.31 3.58
N ALA A 158 -7.98 -10.57 2.90
CA ALA A 158 -7.96 -10.48 1.45
C ALA A 158 -6.64 -9.88 0.94
N SER A 159 -6.13 -8.83 1.59
CA SER A 159 -4.83 -8.23 1.26
C SER A 159 -3.69 -9.21 1.48
N VAL A 160 -3.67 -9.95 2.61
CA VAL A 160 -2.67 -11.00 2.85
C VAL A 160 -2.70 -12.04 1.73
N ALA A 161 -3.88 -12.49 1.32
CA ALA A 161 -4.02 -13.41 0.20
C ALA A 161 -3.50 -12.79 -1.11
N GLY A 162 -3.78 -11.50 -1.36
CA GLY A 162 -3.22 -10.72 -2.47
C GLY A 162 -1.69 -10.68 -2.43
N CYS A 163 -1.09 -10.32 -1.30
CA CYS A 163 0.36 -10.29 -1.11
C CYS A 163 1.00 -11.65 -1.40
N LEU A 164 0.38 -12.74 -0.95
CA LEU A 164 0.86 -14.10 -1.22
C LEU A 164 0.73 -14.46 -2.71
N ALA A 165 -0.37 -14.09 -3.36
CA ALA A 165 -0.55 -14.29 -4.80
C ALA A 165 0.47 -13.49 -5.61
N PHE A 166 0.69 -12.22 -5.25
CA PHE A 166 1.71 -11.37 -5.87
C PHE A 166 3.12 -11.93 -5.66
N MET A 167 3.46 -12.35 -4.44
CA MET A 167 4.75 -13.00 -4.16
C MET A 167 4.92 -14.27 -4.98
N CYS A 168 3.88 -15.11 -5.07
CA CYS A 168 3.91 -16.33 -5.88
C CYS A 168 4.16 -16.00 -7.36
N ALA A 169 3.39 -15.07 -7.93
CA ALA A 169 3.58 -14.63 -9.31
C ALA A 169 4.98 -14.03 -9.53
N HIS A 170 5.52 -13.28 -8.57
CA HIS A 170 6.86 -12.71 -8.64
C HIS A 170 7.94 -13.78 -8.67
N LEU A 171 7.85 -14.78 -7.79
CA LEU A 171 8.78 -15.90 -7.75
C LEU A 171 8.72 -16.72 -9.04
N CYS A 172 7.52 -16.92 -9.61
CA CYS A 172 7.35 -17.59 -10.89
C CYS A 172 7.91 -16.78 -12.06
N ALA A 173 7.68 -15.47 -12.09
CA ALA A 173 8.16 -14.57 -13.15
C ALA A 173 9.70 -14.41 -13.14
N THR A 174 10.35 -14.63 -11.99
CA THR A 174 11.81 -14.49 -11.82
C THR A 174 12.55 -15.82 -11.71
N ALA A 175 11.87 -16.93 -11.97
CA ALA A 175 12.47 -18.26 -11.96
C ALA A 175 13.50 -18.40 -13.11
N PRO A 176 14.71 -18.97 -12.87
CA PRO A 176 15.76 -19.09 -13.89
C PRO A 176 15.37 -19.95 -15.11
N ASP A 177 14.69 -21.07 -14.88
CA ASP A 177 14.27 -22.03 -15.91
C ASP A 177 12.80 -22.45 -15.71
N PRO A 178 11.83 -21.55 -15.99
CA PRO A 178 10.43 -21.80 -15.68
C PRO A 178 9.79 -22.76 -16.67
N THR A 179 9.10 -23.78 -16.16
CA THR A 179 8.19 -24.63 -16.97
C THR A 179 7.04 -23.79 -17.54
N PRO A 180 6.32 -24.26 -18.59
CA PRO A 180 5.19 -23.51 -19.15
C PRO A 180 4.14 -23.10 -18.11
N ALA A 181 3.86 -23.98 -17.14
CA ALA A 181 2.93 -23.69 -16.04
C ALA A 181 3.44 -22.57 -15.11
N VAL A 182 4.75 -22.52 -14.83
CA VAL A 182 5.36 -21.45 -14.03
C VAL A 182 5.32 -20.12 -14.78
N GLN A 183 5.57 -20.13 -16.10
CA GLN A 183 5.46 -18.93 -16.93
C GLN A 183 4.03 -18.38 -16.94
N GLU A 184 3.03 -19.26 -17.03
CA GLU A 184 1.62 -18.87 -17.00
C GLU A 184 1.25 -18.16 -15.69
N ILE A 185 1.70 -18.69 -14.54
CA ILE A 185 1.48 -18.04 -13.24
C ILE A 185 2.20 -16.68 -13.17
N GLY A 186 3.45 -16.62 -13.63
CA GLY A 186 4.23 -15.38 -13.67
C GLY A 186 3.62 -14.31 -14.57
N ALA A 187 2.88 -14.69 -15.61
CA ALA A 187 2.23 -13.74 -16.53
C ALA A 187 1.13 -12.89 -15.86
N TRP A 188 0.65 -13.27 -14.67
CA TRP A 188 -0.35 -12.54 -13.89
C TRP A 188 0.25 -11.59 -12.84
N LEU A 189 1.57 -11.40 -12.83
CA LEU A 189 2.30 -10.59 -11.85
C LEU A 189 1.70 -9.19 -11.65
N GLY A 190 1.54 -8.45 -12.75
CA GLY A 190 1.03 -7.08 -12.73
C GLY A 190 -0.42 -6.97 -12.25
N LEU A 191 -1.27 -7.97 -12.56
CA LEU A 191 -2.65 -8.01 -12.08
C LEU A 191 -2.69 -8.33 -10.57
N ALA A 192 -1.93 -9.32 -10.13
CA ALA A 192 -1.87 -9.71 -8.73
C ALA A 192 -1.39 -8.55 -7.84
N GLU A 193 -0.41 -7.79 -8.31
CA GLU A 193 0.05 -6.58 -7.64
C GLU A 193 -1.06 -5.52 -7.56
N ARG A 194 -1.75 -5.21 -8.67
CA ARG A 194 -2.81 -4.19 -8.71
C ARG A 194 -3.97 -4.54 -7.80
N VAL A 195 -4.38 -5.80 -7.75
CA VAL A 195 -5.39 -6.28 -6.80
C VAL A 195 -4.91 -6.06 -5.36
N THR A 196 -3.66 -6.38 -5.07
CA THR A 196 -3.05 -6.15 -3.74
C THR A 196 -3.04 -4.67 -3.40
N LEU A 197 -2.55 -3.80 -4.29
CA LEU A 197 -2.52 -2.34 -4.08
C LEU A 197 -3.91 -1.74 -3.90
N ALA A 198 -4.93 -2.24 -4.60
CA ALA A 198 -6.32 -1.81 -4.41
C ALA A 198 -6.86 -2.20 -3.02
N LEU A 199 -6.49 -3.38 -2.52
CA LEU A 199 -6.83 -3.83 -1.16
C LEU A 199 -6.09 -2.98 -0.11
N GLU A 200 -4.80 -2.73 -0.30
CA GLU A 200 -4.01 -1.85 0.58
C GLU A 200 -4.59 -0.43 0.63
N MET A 201 -4.95 0.13 -0.54
CA MET A 201 -5.59 1.43 -0.60
C MET A 201 -6.93 1.45 0.15
N SER A 202 -7.72 0.38 0.02
CA SER A 202 -8.97 0.22 0.77
C SER A 202 -8.72 0.19 2.30
N LEU A 203 -7.67 -0.48 2.75
CA LEU A 203 -7.26 -0.48 4.16
C LEU A 203 -6.89 0.93 4.64
N LEU A 204 -6.14 1.69 3.86
CA LEU A 204 -5.76 3.07 4.20
C LEU A 204 -6.98 3.97 4.36
N PHE A 205 -7.95 3.90 3.44
CA PHE A 205 -9.20 4.67 3.56
C PHE A 205 -10.04 4.24 4.75
N MET A 206 -10.15 2.93 5.03
CA MET A 206 -10.88 2.46 6.22
C MET A 206 -10.20 2.91 7.52
N LEU A 207 -8.87 2.87 7.59
CA LEU A 207 -8.12 3.40 8.74
C LEU A 207 -8.30 4.90 8.89
N ALA A 208 -8.38 5.66 7.79
CA ALA A 208 -8.70 7.08 7.85
C ALA A 208 -10.12 7.31 8.38
N GLY A 209 -11.09 6.50 7.96
CA GLY A 209 -12.46 6.49 8.48
C GLY A 209 -12.54 6.14 9.96
N VAL A 210 -11.69 5.22 10.44
CA VAL A 210 -11.54 4.89 11.87
C VAL A 210 -11.08 6.12 12.67
N VAL A 211 -10.12 6.90 12.17
CA VAL A 211 -9.67 8.13 12.83
C VAL A 211 -10.75 9.21 12.84
N LEU A 212 -11.62 9.26 11.83
CA LEU A 212 -12.79 10.17 11.83
C LEU A 212 -13.83 9.72 12.87
N ALA A 213 -14.25 8.46 12.81
CA ALA A 213 -15.31 7.90 13.66
C ALA A 213 -14.94 7.91 15.14
N SER A 214 -13.65 7.79 15.49
CA SER A 214 -13.19 7.87 16.88
C SER A 214 -13.40 9.25 17.50
N ARG A 215 -13.76 10.25 16.70
CA ARG A 215 -14.00 11.62 17.14
C ARG A 215 -15.48 11.96 17.25
N GLU A 216 -16.33 11.22 16.57
CA GLU A 216 -17.79 11.38 16.62
C GLU A 216 -18.42 10.73 17.86
N GLY A 217 -17.61 10.13 18.75
CA GLY A 217 -18.07 9.64 20.06
C GLY A 217 -18.71 8.25 20.05
N ARG A 218 -18.37 7.40 19.08
CA ARG A 218 -18.77 5.97 19.08
C ARG A 218 -17.92 5.09 19.99
#